data_AF-A0A0C9RVM4-F1
#
_entry.id   AF-A0A0C9RVM4-F1
#
_cell.length_a   1.000
_cell.length_b   1.000
_cell.length_c   1.000
_cell.angle_alpha   90.00
_cell.angle_beta   90.00
_cell.angle_gamma   90.00
#
_symmetry.space_group_name_H-M   'P 1'
#
loop_
_entity.id
_entity.type
_entity.pdbx_description
1 polymer ?
#
loop_
_entity_poly.entity_id
_entity_poly.type
_entity_poly.pdbx_seq_one_letter_code
_entity_poly.pdbx_strand_id
1 'polypeptide(L)' 'MRAAVFIFIGLLLNELQPAQGQGEKCYRDTRCRRADKGRGRAAWFLKRGSSTCYKTWVTGCKNCGMRSLFDCKHWCISDD' A
#
# COMPACT_ATOMS: atom_id res chain seq x y z
N MET A 1 -4.11 -40.66 31.47
CA MET A 1 -4.76 -39.81 30.45
C MET A 1 -4.67 -38.36 30.92
N ARG A 2 -3.67 -37.61 30.46
CA ARG A 2 -3.53 -36.16 30.70
C ARG A 2 -3.21 -35.51 29.37
N ALA A 3 -4.24 -35.38 28.55
CA ALA A 3 -4.19 -34.64 27.29
C ALA A 3 -5.05 -33.40 27.50
N ALA A 4 -4.42 -32.30 27.86
CA ALA A 4 -4.98 -30.97 27.74
C ALA A 4 -3.87 -29.95 28.00
N VAL A 5 -4.02 -28.78 27.39
CA VAL A 5 -3.13 -27.62 27.45
C VAL A 5 -1.99 -27.71 26.43
N PHE A 6 -1.70 -26.55 25.81
CA PHE A 6 -0.88 -26.37 24.61
C PHE A 6 -1.64 -26.87 23.36
N ILE A 7 -2.44 -26.07 22.66
CA ILE A 7 -1.97 -25.05 21.71
C ILE A 7 -3.13 -24.06 21.49
N PHE A 8 -3.16 -22.95 22.23
CA PHE A 8 -4.01 -21.78 21.92
C PHE A 8 -3.17 -20.50 21.69
N ILE A 9 -1.85 -20.64 21.51
CA ILE A 9 -0.89 -19.52 21.35
C ILE A 9 -0.41 -19.44 19.88
N GLY A 10 -1.17 -20.00 18.92
CA GLY A 10 -0.77 -20.05 17.52
C GLY A 10 -1.45 -19.03 16.59
N LEU A 11 -2.48 -18.32 17.06
CA LEU A 11 -3.45 -17.66 16.18
C LEU A 11 -3.48 -16.12 16.25
N LEU A 12 -2.54 -15.49 16.96
CA LEU A 12 -2.47 -14.03 17.11
C LEU A 12 -1.27 -13.37 16.42
N LEU A 13 -0.35 -14.15 15.84
CA LEU A 13 0.86 -13.63 15.18
C LEU A 13 0.73 -13.43 13.66
N ASN A 14 -0.42 -13.72 13.06
CA ASN A 14 -0.60 -13.56 11.60
C ASN A 14 -1.05 -12.16 11.15
N GLU A 15 -1.39 -11.25 12.07
CA GLU A 15 -1.96 -9.93 11.72
C GLU A 15 -0.93 -8.79 11.75
N LEU A 16 0.34 -9.06 12.05
CA LEU A 16 1.39 -8.05 12.08
C LEU A 16 2.58 -8.44 11.21
N GLN A 17 2.33 -8.79 9.94
CA GLN A 17 3.37 -8.52 8.95
C GLN A 17 3.36 -7.00 8.73
N PRO A 18 4.33 -6.23 9.28
CA PRO A 18 4.48 -4.84 8.89
C PRO A 18 4.53 -4.84 7.37
N ALA A 19 3.83 -3.92 6.73
CA ALA A 19 3.69 -3.86 5.30
C ALA A 19 5.02 -3.49 4.61
N GLN A 20 6.00 -4.38 4.71
CA GLN A 20 7.32 -4.26 4.11
C GLN A 20 7.12 -4.20 2.60
N GLY A 21 7.46 -3.04 2.01
CA GLY A 21 7.33 -2.76 0.59
C GLY A 21 6.13 -1.90 0.17
N GLN A 22 5.35 -1.34 1.10
CA GLN A 22 4.33 -0.34 0.75
C GLN A 22 4.90 1.08 0.54
N GLY A 23 5.99 1.43 1.23
CA GLY A 23 6.68 2.71 1.04
C GLY A 23 7.17 2.94 -0.40
N GLU A 24 7.60 1.88 -1.10
CA GLU A 24 8.03 1.95 -2.50
C GLU A 24 6.88 2.32 -3.46
N LYS A 25 5.63 2.09 -3.04
CA LYS A 25 4.43 2.37 -3.84
C LYS A 25 3.93 3.80 -3.67
N CYS A 26 4.45 4.54 -2.70
CA CYS A 26 4.02 5.90 -2.40
C CYS A 26 4.33 6.88 -3.52
N TYR A 27 5.42 6.65 -4.24
CA TYR A 27 5.84 7.48 -5.35
C TYR A 27 5.61 6.79 -6.68
N ARG A 28 5.43 7.60 -7.72
CA ARG A 28 5.34 7.09 -9.08
C ARG A 28 6.71 6.57 -9.52
N ASP A 29 6.78 5.29 -9.88
CA ASP A 29 7.95 4.72 -10.59
C ASP A 29 8.05 5.36 -11.99
N THR A 30 9.27 5.59 -12.46
CA THR A 30 9.61 5.94 -13.85
C THR A 30 8.94 5.05 -14.91
N ARG A 31 8.67 3.79 -14.58
CA ARG A 31 7.97 2.83 -15.45
C ARG A 31 6.47 3.12 -15.59
N CYS A 32 5.87 3.90 -14.68
CA CYS A 32 4.47 4.29 -14.77
C CYS A 32 4.25 5.43 -15.78
N ARG A 33 3.50 5.15 -16.84
CA ARG A 33 3.03 6.20 -17.76
C ARG A 33 1.73 6.81 -17.25
N ARG A 34 1.58 8.13 -17.42
CA ARG A 34 0.27 8.80 -17.29
C ARG A 34 -0.63 8.23 -18.39
N ALA A 35 -1.86 7.90 -18.02
CA ALA A 35 -2.88 7.43 -18.95
C ALA A 35 -4.09 8.35 -18.87
N ASP A 36 -4.92 8.32 -19.91
CA ASP A 36 -6.24 8.95 -19.87
C ASP A 36 -7.24 8.09 -19.11
N LYS A 37 -8.35 8.72 -18.70
CA LYS A 37 -9.47 8.05 -18.04
C LYS A 37 -10.00 6.93 -18.96
N GLY A 38 -9.97 5.69 -18.47
CA GLY A 38 -10.44 4.50 -19.20
C GLY A 38 -9.36 3.64 -19.86
N ARG A 39 -8.12 4.11 -20.00
CA ARG A 39 -6.98 3.33 -20.55
C ARG A 39 -5.95 2.91 -19.49
N GLY A 40 -6.34 2.99 -18.23
CA GLY A 40 -5.48 2.70 -17.10
C GLY A 40 -6.29 2.51 -15.83
N ARG A 41 -5.60 2.42 -14.70
CA ARG A 41 -6.24 2.41 -13.38
C ARG A 41 -6.04 3.73 -12.68
N ALA A 42 -7.01 4.11 -11.86
CA ALA A 42 -6.81 5.17 -10.90
C ALA A 42 -5.87 4.66 -9.79
N ALA A 43 -4.88 5.49 -9.46
CA ALA A 43 -3.96 5.23 -8.36
C ALA A 43 -3.68 6.53 -7.59
N TRP A 44 -3.41 6.38 -6.30
CA TRP A 44 -3.05 7.46 -5.39
C TRP A 44 -1.55 7.42 -5.11
N PHE A 45 -0.91 8.58 -5.22
CA PHE A 45 0.52 8.75 -4.94
C PHE A 45 0.72 9.93 -4.00
N LEU A 46 1.79 9.88 -3.21
CA LEU A 46 2.26 11.00 -2.42
C LEU A 46 3.03 11.99 -3.30
N LYS A 47 2.76 13.27 -3.13
CA LYS A 47 3.54 14.35 -3.73
C LYS A 47 4.89 14.46 -3.00
N ARG A 48 6.00 14.38 -3.73
CA ARG A 48 7.35 14.50 -3.15
C ARG A 48 7.50 15.82 -2.37
N GLY A 49 8.02 15.73 -1.15
CA GLY A 49 8.23 16.88 -0.25
C GLY A 49 6.94 17.49 0.30
N SER A 50 5.82 16.76 0.28
CA SER A 50 4.54 17.23 0.81
C SER A 50 3.76 16.07 1.41
N SER A 51 2.95 16.34 2.43
CA SER A 51 2.00 15.39 3.02
C SER A 51 0.69 15.31 2.22
N THR A 52 0.75 15.43 0.88
CA THR A 52 -0.43 15.48 0.01
C THR A 52 -0.48 14.30 -0.94
N CYS A 53 -1.53 13.50 -0.84
CA CYS A 53 -1.85 12.44 -1.79
C CYS A 53 -2.67 12.98 -2.97
N TYR A 54 -2.34 12.57 -4.19
CA TYR A 54 -3.07 12.94 -5.40
C TYR A 54 -3.48 11.71 -6.23
N LYS A 55 -4.65 11.79 -6.87
CA LYS A 55 -5.17 10.76 -7.76
C LYS A 55 -4.70 11.00 -9.19
N THR A 56 -4.26 9.96 -9.87
CA THR A 56 -3.93 10.01 -11.30
C THR A 56 -4.22 8.68 -11.98
N TRP A 57 -4.42 8.71 -13.29
CA TRP A 57 -4.58 7.51 -14.10
C TRP A 57 -3.21 7.05 -14.60
N VAL A 58 -2.94 5.75 -14.40
CA VAL A 58 -1.66 5.11 -14.77
C VAL A 58 -1.88 3.86 -15.60
N THR A 59 -0.93 3.60 -16.49
CA THR A 59 -0.81 2.34 -17.24
C THR A 59 0.64 1.82 -17.17
N GLY A 60 0.82 0.52 -17.40
CA GLY A 60 2.14 -0.12 -17.41
C GLY A 60 2.78 -0.34 -16.03
N CYS A 61 2.06 -0.08 -14.93
CA CYS A 61 2.56 -0.33 -13.59
C CYS A 61 1.51 -1.01 -12.70
N LYS A 62 1.65 -2.34 -12.57
CA LYS A 62 0.71 -3.20 -11.84
C LYS A 62 0.79 -3.00 -10.33
N ASN A 63 1.95 -2.60 -9.81
CA ASN A 63 2.24 -2.59 -8.36
C ASN A 63 2.54 -1.22 -7.73
N CYS A 64 2.42 -0.10 -8.46
CA CYS A 64 2.80 1.24 -7.96
C CYS A 64 1.57 2.11 -7.61
N GLY A 65 1.60 2.84 -6.50
CA GLY A 65 0.47 3.71 -6.11
C GLY A 65 -0.68 2.94 -5.47
N MET A 66 -1.33 3.60 -4.53
CA MET A 66 -2.36 3.03 -3.68
C MET A 66 -3.73 3.01 -4.35
N ARG A 67 -4.61 2.11 -3.89
CA ARG A 67 -5.97 1.96 -4.44
C ARG A 67 -6.91 3.05 -3.91
N SER A 68 -6.69 3.52 -2.70
CA SER A 68 -7.52 4.56 -2.06
C SER A 68 -6.70 5.73 -1.53
N LEU A 69 -7.37 6.86 -1.27
CA LEU A 69 -6.77 8.01 -0.59
C LEU A 69 -6.38 7.65 0.85
N PHE A 70 -7.20 6.82 1.52
CA PHE A 70 -6.94 6.35 2.88
C PHE A 70 -5.62 5.60 2.95
N ASP A 71 -5.42 4.60 2.09
CA ASP A 71 -4.17 3.83 2.03
C ASP A 71 -2.96 4.73 1.75
N CYS A 72 -3.11 5.71 0.86
CA CYS A 72 -2.03 6.66 0.58
C CYS A 72 -1.66 7.47 1.81
N LYS A 73 -2.65 7.99 2.57
CA LYS A 73 -2.36 8.74 3.79
C LYS A 73 -1.76 7.85 4.87
N HIS A 74 -2.36 6.68 5.10
CA HIS A 74 -1.94 5.78 6.16
C HIS A 74 -0.54 5.22 5.95
N TRP A 75 -0.18 4.83 4.72
CA TRP A 75 1.09 4.16 4.45
C TRP A 75 2.21 5.07 3.95
N CYS A 76 1.89 6.27 3.44
CA CYS A 76 2.90 7.17 2.85
C CYS A 76 3.14 8.44 3.64
N ILE A 77 2.17 8.88 4.45
CA ILE A 77 2.27 10.12 5.25
C ILE A 77 2.45 9.81 6.73
N SER A 78 2.07 8.62 7.20
CA SER A 78 2.32 8.25 8.60
C SER A 78 3.82 8.13 8.82
N ASP A 79 4.38 9.19 9.38
CA ASP A 79 5.62 9.19 10.15
C ASP A 79 5.44 8.21 11.33
N ASP A 80 6.33 7.21 11.41
CA ASP A 80 6.77 6.70 12.71
C ASP A 80 8.01 7.52 13.12
#